data_AF-A0A1C3Y8G2-F1
#
_entry.id   AF-A0A1C3Y8G2-F1
#
_cell.length_a   1.000
_cell.length_b   1.000
_cell.length_c   1.000
_cell.angle_alpha   90.00
_cell.angle_beta   90.00
_cell.angle_gamma   90.00
#
_symmetry.space_group_name_H-M   'P 1'
#
loop_
_entity.id
_entity.type
_entity.pdbx_description
1 polymer ?
#
loop_
_entity_poly.entity_id
_entity_poly.type
_entity_poly.pdbx_seq_one_letter_code
_entity_poly.pdbx_strand_id
1 'polypeptide(L)'
;MANRLQKGSAAAAMAVALVGSFKGLRQHAYPDPATQGQPWTICYGSTNGVKPGDYRTVGECKALLSLELQQYANGIGRCVTAPLPDARFVALTSFAYNVASGLHAVPVSSN
;
A
#
# COMPACT_ATOMS: atom_id res chain seq x y z
N MET A 1 -16.18 -10.72 -6.40
CA MET A 1 -15.17 -11.57 -5.72
C MET A 1 -14.93 -10.96 -4.34
N ALA A 2 -14.92 -11.77 -3.28
CA ALA A 2 -14.62 -11.25 -1.94
C ALA A 2 -13.20 -10.64 -1.92
N ASN A 3 -13.05 -9.46 -1.31
CA ASN A 3 -11.75 -8.80 -1.19
C ASN A 3 -10.86 -9.62 -0.26
N ARG A 4 -9.89 -10.35 -0.83
CA ARG A 4 -9.00 -11.26 -0.08
C ARG A 4 -8.21 -10.53 1.01
N LEU A 5 -7.97 -9.23 0.84
CA LEU A 5 -7.29 -8.37 1.82
C LEU A 5 -8.26 -7.51 2.63
N GLN A 6 -9.49 -7.96 2.87
CA GLN A 6 -10.39 -7.31 3.81
C GLN A 6 -9.71 -7.13 5.17
N LYS A 7 -9.93 -5.97 5.79
CA LYS A 7 -9.38 -5.63 7.12
C LYS A 7 -9.63 -6.78 8.11
N GLY A 8 -8.54 -7.27 8.72
CA GLY A 8 -8.57 -8.35 9.70
C GLY A 8 -8.40 -9.76 9.14
N SER A 9 -8.30 -9.94 7.81
CA SER A 9 -8.01 -11.26 7.23
C SER A 9 -6.54 -11.65 7.43
N ALA A 10 -6.27 -12.97 7.48
CA ALA A 10 -4.90 -13.48 7.55
C ALA A 10 -4.04 -13.01 6.35
N ALA A 11 -4.63 -13.01 5.15
CA ALA A 11 -3.95 -12.53 3.95
C ALA A 11 -3.63 -11.02 4.02
N ALA A 12 -4.52 -10.20 4.58
CA ALA A 12 -4.25 -8.78 4.82
C ALA A 12 -3.09 -8.57 5.79
N ALA A 13 -3.04 -9.35 6.89
CA ALA A 13 -1.94 -9.31 7.84
C ALA A 13 -0.60 -9.73 7.19
N MET A 14 -0.61 -10.78 6.37
CA MET A 14 0.56 -11.21 5.60
C MET A 14 1.03 -10.13 4.63
N ALA A 15 0.11 -9.46 3.93
CA ALA A 15 0.45 -8.40 2.99
C ALA A 15 1.06 -7.18 3.68
N VAL A 16 0.47 -6.74 4.80
CA VAL A 16 1.01 -5.63 5.60
C VAL A 16 2.40 -5.98 6.16
N ALA A 17 2.58 -7.20 6.65
CA ALA A 17 3.88 -7.65 7.17
C ALA A 17 4.95 -7.70 6.07
N LEU A 18 4.62 -8.29 4.91
CA LEU A 18 5.54 -8.41 3.78
C LEU A 18 5.91 -7.04 3.19
N VAL A 19 4.93 -6.18 2.92
CA VAL A 19 5.22 -4.86 2.34
C VAL A 19 5.91 -3.95 3.35
N GLY A 20 5.48 -4.00 4.61
CA GLY A 20 6.07 -3.21 5.68
C GLY A 20 7.55 -3.54 5.93
N SER A 21 7.97 -4.81 5.74
CA SER A 21 9.38 -5.19 5.91
C SER A 21 10.29 -4.61 4.83
N PHE A 22 9.77 -4.29 3.64
CA PHE A 22 10.55 -3.69 2.55
C PHE A 22 10.57 -2.15 2.59
N LYS A 23 9.52 -1.51 3.10
CA LYS A 23 9.34 -0.05 3.00
C LYS A 23 9.95 0.74 4.17
N GLY A 24 10.02 0.13 5.35
CA GLY A 24 10.37 0.84 6.58
C GLY A 24 9.22 1.74 7.09
N LEU A 25 9.28 2.13 8.36
CA LEU A 25 8.21 2.89 9.03
C LEU A 25 8.70 4.29 9.40
N ARG A 26 7.93 5.33 8.99
CA ARG A 26 8.11 6.70 9.47
C ARG A 26 6.78 7.27 9.97
N GLN A 27 6.67 7.49 11.27
CA GLN A 27 5.41 7.92 11.90
C GLN A 27 5.11 9.41 11.74
N HIS A 28 6.12 10.23 11.48
CA HIS A 28 5.96 11.65 11.16
C HIS A 28 6.09 11.85 9.66
N ALA A 29 5.27 12.75 9.11
CA ALA A 29 5.38 13.14 7.72
C ALA A 29 6.73 13.79 7.45
N TYR A 30 7.31 13.44 6.30
CA TYR A 30 8.57 13.98 5.82
C TYR A 30 8.45 14.37 4.34
N PRO A 31 9.18 15.40 3.88
CA PRO A 31 9.15 15.79 2.47
C PRO A 31 9.91 14.75 1.63
N ASP A 32 9.55 14.63 0.35
CA ASP A 32 10.29 13.80 -0.59
C ASP A 32 11.76 14.25 -0.64
N PRO A 33 12.75 13.35 -0.39
CA PRO A 33 14.16 13.71 -0.41
C PRO A 33 14.64 14.30 -1.74
N ALA A 34 14.04 13.90 -2.87
CA ALA A 34 14.42 14.36 -4.20
C ALA A 34 13.95 15.80 -4.49
N THR A 35 12.80 16.19 -3.93
CA THR A 35 12.22 17.53 -4.17
C THR A 35 12.37 18.47 -2.98
N GLN A 36 12.72 17.94 -1.81
CA GLN A 36 12.73 18.64 -0.51
C GLN A 36 11.40 19.34 -0.16
N GLY A 37 10.31 18.93 -0.82
CA GLY A 37 9.00 19.58 -0.73
C GLY A 37 7.88 18.57 -0.93
N GLN A 38 7.03 18.80 -1.93
CA GLN A 38 5.96 17.84 -2.27
C GLN A 38 6.49 16.69 -3.15
N PRO A 39 5.90 15.48 -3.05
CA PRO A 39 4.85 15.10 -2.10
C PRO A 39 5.40 14.88 -0.67
N TRP A 40 4.57 15.15 0.33
CA TRP A 40 4.85 14.71 1.70
C TRP A 40 4.54 13.21 1.82
N THR A 41 5.36 12.50 2.59
CA THR A 41 5.28 11.05 2.74
C THR A 41 5.18 10.67 4.22
N ILE A 42 4.40 9.64 4.55
CA ILE A 42 4.25 9.11 5.92
C ILE A 42 4.10 7.58 5.91
N CYS A 43 4.26 6.96 7.08
CA CYS A 43 4.10 5.53 7.34
C CYS A 43 5.00 4.67 6.45
N TYR A 44 4.42 3.80 5.62
CA TYR A 44 5.13 2.87 4.74
C TYR A 44 5.27 3.40 3.31
N GLY A 45 5.31 4.73 3.15
CA GLY A 45 5.45 5.41 1.86
C GLY A 45 4.16 6.01 1.29
N SER A 46 3.16 6.25 2.14
CA SER A 46 1.90 6.88 1.69
C SER A 46 2.11 8.38 1.46
N THR A 47 1.60 8.87 0.33
CA THR A 47 1.60 10.29 -0.06
C THR A 47 0.19 10.88 -0.18
N ASN A 48 -0.82 10.06 0.11
CA ASN A 48 -2.23 10.40 -0.08
C ASN A 48 -2.70 11.45 0.94
N GLY A 49 -2.75 12.71 0.53
CA GLY A 49 -3.26 13.81 1.34
C GLY A 49 -2.39 14.19 2.53
N VAL A 50 -1.13 13.74 2.55
CA VAL A 50 -0.17 13.97 3.64
C VAL A 50 0.28 15.43 3.63
N LYS A 51 0.42 16.01 4.82
CA LYS A 51 0.81 17.41 5.05
C LYS A 51 1.98 17.50 6.04
N PRO A 52 2.75 18.61 6.02
CA PRO A 52 3.73 18.88 7.06
C PRO A 52 3.07 18.83 8.44
N GLY A 53 3.73 18.14 9.39
CA GLY A 53 3.24 18.00 10.77
C GLY A 53 2.30 16.82 11.02
N ASP A 54 1.87 16.10 9.98
CA ASP A 54 1.07 14.89 10.17
C ASP A 54 1.85 13.83 10.97
N TYR A 55 1.15 13.18 11.89
CA TYR A 55 1.66 12.06 12.68
C TYR A 55 0.66 10.91 12.68
N ARG A 56 1.17 9.68 12.69
CA ARG A 56 0.38 8.45 12.81
C ARG A 56 1.04 7.48 13.78
N THR A 57 0.24 6.82 14.59
CA THR A 57 0.69 5.67 15.39
C THR A 57 1.05 4.48 14.50
N VAL A 58 1.84 3.54 15.01
CA VAL A 58 2.18 2.30 14.28
C VAL A 58 0.92 1.54 13.83
N GLY A 59 -0.11 1.50 14.69
CA GLY A 59 -1.38 0.87 14.38
C GLY A 59 -2.11 1.55 13.22
N GLU A 60 -2.15 2.88 13.23
CA GLU A 60 -2.71 3.66 12.11
C GLU A 60 -1.90 3.49 10.84
N CYS A 61 -0.57 3.42 10.90
CA CYS A 61 0.26 3.15 9.72
C CYS A 61 -0.01 1.78 9.12
N LYS A 62 -0.20 0.74 9.94
CA LYS A 62 -0.58 -0.59 9.47
C LYS A 62 -1.99 -0.59 8.88
N ALA A 63 -2.93 0.12 9.49
CA ALA A 63 -4.29 0.25 8.98
C ALA A 63 -4.32 0.99 7.64
N LEU A 64 -3.53 2.07 7.49
CA LEU A 64 -3.37 2.82 6.26
C LEU A 64 -2.77 1.94 5.15
N LEU A 65 -1.68 1.22 5.44
CA LEU A 65 -1.09 0.29 4.47
C LEU A 65 -2.09 -0.81 4.07
N SER A 66 -2.82 -1.38 5.02
CA SER A 66 -3.86 -2.37 4.72
C SER A 66 -4.97 -1.82 3.84
N LEU A 67 -5.30 -0.53 3.95
CA LEU A 67 -6.30 0.12 3.11
C LEU A 67 -5.77 0.31 1.68
N GLU A 68 -4.56 0.85 1.54
CA GLU A 68 -3.94 1.09 0.22
C GLU A 68 -3.72 -0.22 -0.54
N LEU A 69 -3.26 -1.28 0.13
CA LEU A 69 -3.06 -2.60 -0.49
C LEU A 69 -4.34 -3.21 -1.07
N GLN A 70 -5.53 -2.85 -0.57
CA GLN A 70 -6.79 -3.32 -1.14
C GLN A 70 -7.01 -2.82 -2.56
N GLN A 71 -6.57 -1.61 -2.89
CA GLN A 71 -6.70 -1.07 -4.25
C GLN A 71 -5.91 -1.93 -5.25
N TYR A 72 -4.67 -2.27 -4.92
CA TYR A 72 -3.81 -3.12 -5.75
C TYR A 72 -4.30 -4.56 -5.83
N ALA A 73 -4.74 -5.12 -4.70
CA ALA A 73 -5.35 -6.44 -4.64
C ALA A 73 -6.59 -6.56 -5.51
N ASN A 74 -7.46 -5.53 -5.51
CA ASN A 74 -8.64 -5.49 -6.37
C ASN A 74 -8.26 -5.46 -7.86
N GLY A 75 -7.21 -4.71 -8.23
CA GLY A 75 -6.68 -4.72 -9.59
C GLY A 75 -6.19 -6.12 -10.01
N ILE A 76 -5.40 -6.78 -9.16
CA ILE A 76 -4.91 -8.14 -9.40
C ILE A 76 -6.07 -9.13 -9.55
N GLY A 77 -7.09 -9.04 -8.69
CA GLY A 77 -8.27 -9.91 -8.73
C GLY A 77 -9.11 -9.76 -10.01
N ARG A 78 -9.06 -8.60 -10.69
CA ARG A 78 -9.69 -8.40 -12.00
C ARG A 78 -8.90 -9.02 -13.14
N CYS A 79 -7.57 -9.09 -13.04
CA CYS A 79 -6.70 -9.56 -14.13
C CYS A 79 -6.31 -11.04 -14.02
N VAL A 80 -6.19 -11.59 -12.80
CA VAL A 80 -5.74 -12.96 -12.57
C VAL A 80 -6.94 -13.86 -12.31
N THR A 81 -7.37 -14.59 -13.33
CA THR A 81 -8.50 -15.53 -13.26
C THR A 81 -8.09 -16.96 -12.90
N ALA A 82 -6.79 -17.28 -13.00
CA ALA A 82 -6.25 -18.58 -12.62
C ALA A 82 -6.31 -18.78 -11.09
N PRO A 83 -6.48 -20.03 -10.61
CA PRO A 83 -6.40 -20.33 -9.18
C PRO A 83 -5.06 -19.89 -8.59
N LEU A 84 -5.10 -19.10 -7.52
CA LEU A 84 -3.93 -18.50 -6.91
C LEU A 84 -3.96 -18.65 -5.38
N PRO A 85 -2.95 -19.30 -4.76
CA PRO A 85 -2.80 -19.33 -3.31
C PRO A 85 -2.55 -17.94 -2.73
N ASP A 86 -2.95 -17.72 -1.47
CA ASP A 86 -2.83 -16.42 -0.81
C ASP A 86 -1.40 -15.88 -0.78
N ALA A 87 -0.40 -16.74 -0.56
CA ALA A 87 1.01 -16.33 -0.58
C ALA A 87 1.43 -15.68 -1.92
N ARG A 88 0.97 -16.23 -3.06
CA ARG A 88 1.27 -15.65 -4.38
C ARG A 88 0.46 -14.39 -4.63
N PHE A 89 -0.80 -14.35 -4.17
CA PHE A 89 -1.64 -13.17 -4.27
C PHE A 89 -1.03 -11.99 -3.48
N VAL A 90 -0.55 -12.26 -2.27
CA VAL A 90 0.16 -11.30 -1.42
C VAL A 90 1.46 -10.84 -2.08
N ALA A 91 2.25 -11.75 -2.67
CA ALA A 91 3.48 -11.40 -3.38
C ALA A 91 3.21 -10.49 -4.59
N LEU A 92 2.18 -10.79 -5.41
CA LEU A 92 1.78 -9.94 -6.53
C LEU A 92 1.30 -8.56 -6.04
N THR A 93 0.57 -8.52 -4.92
CA THR A 93 0.11 -7.24 -4.33
C THR A 93 1.30 -6.41 -3.85
N SER A 94 2.28 -7.03 -3.20
CA SER A 94 3.53 -6.37 -2.79
C SER A 94 4.30 -5.81 -4.00
N PHE A 95 4.40 -6.59 -5.08
CA PHE A 95 5.03 -6.15 -6.31
C PHE A 95 4.29 -4.96 -6.94
N ALA A 96 2.96 -5.03 -7.06
CA ALA A 96 2.13 -3.96 -7.59
C ALA A 96 2.27 -2.67 -6.78
N TYR A 97 2.26 -2.75 -5.44
CA TYR A 97 2.48 -1.60 -4.57
C TYR A 97 3.87 -0.98 -4.80
N ASN A 98 4.92 -1.80 -4.93
CA ASN A 98 6.27 -1.32 -5.18
C ASN A 98 6.40 -0.57 -6.51
N VAL A 99 5.94 -1.17 -7.62
CA VAL A 99 6.06 -0.55 -8.95
C VAL A 99 5.19 0.70 -9.07
N ALA A 100 3.95 0.65 -8.59
CA ALA A 100 3.04 1.79 -8.66
C ALA A 100 3.49 2.96 -7.76
N SER A 101 4.19 2.70 -6.66
CA SER A 101 4.76 3.79 -5.85
C SER A 101 5.85 4.59 -6.58
N GLY A 102 6.48 4.02 -7.63
CA GLY A 102 7.47 4.71 -8.47
C GLY A 102 6.89 5.41 -9.71
N LEU A 103 5.73 4.94 -10.20
CA LEU A 103 4.95 5.66 -11.22
C LEU A 103 4.01 6.63 -10.49
N HIS A 104 4.43 7.88 -10.32
CA HIS A 104 3.58 8.96 -9.84
C HIS A 104 2.17 8.86 -10.46
N ALA A 105 1.19 8.51 -9.63
CA ALA A 105 -0.25 8.54 -9.87
C ALA A 105 -0.67 8.44 -11.35
N VAL A 106 -0.59 7.25 -11.95
CA VAL A 106 -1.52 6.97 -13.05
C VAL A 106 -2.88 6.71 -12.38
N PRO A 107 -3.88 7.58 -12.54
CA PRO A 107 -5.23 7.25 -12.09
C PRO A 107 -5.62 5.96 -12.80
N VAL A 108 -5.82 4.88 -12.04
CA VAL A 108 -6.42 3.67 -12.58
C VAL A 108 -7.86 4.07 -12.89
N SER A 109 -8.11 4.48 -14.14
CA SER A 109 -9.42 4.85 -14.64
C SER A 109 -10.39 3.72 -14.30
N SER A 110 -11.37 4.02 -13.45
CA SER A 110 -12.46 3.12 -13.17
C SER A 110 -13.38 3.15 -14.38
N ASN A 111 -13.14 2.24 -15.33
CA ASN A 111 -14.13 1.87 -16.32
C ASN A 111 -15.26 1.08 -15.66
#